data_AF-A0A3D1E8H2-F1
#
_entry.id   AF-A0A3D1E8H2-F1
#
_cell.length_a   1.000
_cell.length_b   1.000
_cell.length_c   1.000
_cell.angle_alpha   90.00
_cell.angle_beta   90.00
_cell.angle_gamma   90.00
#
_symmetry.space_group_name_H-M   'P 1'
#
loop_
_entity.id
_entity.type
_entity.pdbx_description
1 polymer ?
#
loop_
_entity_poly.entity_id
_entity_poly.type
_entity_poly.pdbx_seq_one_letter_code
_entity_poly.pdbx_strand_id
1 'polypeptide(L)'
;RRRGLAFMEGPVGFSNLDKVGVMTSGFDHIGTMITWYNHPYYADHYHRFGMTKEKGYLESKFLLSSIDGDKYNRLAHIVAGRFKLKTLNFKKTAELLPYTDAMFDLFNQTYASLSSFVPISQKEKEYMTKQFIGFINPSYIKFVVDELDKMVGFAITMPSFSKALQKAKGKLFPWGWWHLIQAKKNNPDAVFYLIGVLPEYQNKGVTALLFDAFYKTYLKEGVVTCYRTPELEDNTAIMKLWVDFNPEVHQTRCTFKMDI
;
A
#
# COMPACT_ATOMS: atom_id res chain seq x y z
N ARG A 1 29.19 -13.23 14.39
CA ARG A 1 30.61 -13.37 14.00
C ARG A 1 30.97 -14.65 13.22
N ARG A 2 30.68 -15.88 13.67
CA ARG A 2 31.06 -17.13 12.94
C ARG A 2 30.52 -17.28 11.49
N ARG A 3 29.55 -16.47 11.07
CA ARG A 3 28.98 -16.46 9.71
C ARG A 3 29.42 -15.27 8.85
N GLY A 4 30.38 -14.45 9.30
CA GLY A 4 30.88 -13.30 8.52
C GLY A 4 29.86 -12.18 8.28
N LEU A 5 28.84 -12.04 9.14
CA LEU A 5 27.84 -10.98 9.03
C LEU A 5 28.42 -9.65 9.52
N ALA A 6 28.19 -8.57 8.77
CA ALA A 6 28.67 -7.22 9.09
C ALA A 6 27.75 -6.47 10.07
N PHE A 7 26.43 -6.67 9.99
CA PHE A 7 25.45 -5.99 10.84
C PHE A 7 24.17 -6.81 11.00
N MET A 8 23.31 -6.39 11.93
CA MET A 8 21.90 -6.75 12.02
C MET A 8 21.02 -5.52 11.83
N GLU A 9 19.88 -5.68 11.15
CA GLU A 9 18.83 -4.66 10.98
C GLU A 9 17.49 -5.23 11.44
N GLY A 10 16.67 -4.43 12.10
CA GLY A 10 15.29 -4.80 12.45
C GLY A 10 14.52 -3.71 13.19
N PRO A 11 13.20 -3.89 13.41
CA PRO A 11 12.44 -5.05 12.97
C PRO A 11 12.04 -4.93 11.49
N VAL A 12 12.31 -5.99 10.75
CA VAL A 12 11.88 -6.19 9.36
C VAL A 12 11.16 -7.53 9.27
N GLY A 13 10.15 -7.62 8.41
CA GLY A 13 9.54 -8.90 8.07
C GLY A 13 10.38 -9.71 7.07
N PHE A 14 9.87 -10.86 6.66
CA PHE A 14 10.57 -11.76 5.74
C PHE A 14 10.48 -11.29 4.27
N SER A 15 9.47 -10.51 3.94
CA SER A 15 9.21 -9.94 2.62
C SER A 15 8.79 -8.46 2.73
N ASN A 16 8.75 -7.73 1.60
CA ASN A 16 8.25 -6.35 1.56
C ASN A 16 6.73 -6.24 1.78
N LEU A 17 6.03 -7.37 1.82
CA LEU A 17 4.61 -7.42 2.12
C LEU A 17 4.35 -7.56 3.63
N ASP A 18 5.39 -7.84 4.40
CA ASP A 18 5.32 -7.91 5.84
C ASP A 18 5.46 -6.54 6.49
N LYS A 19 5.08 -6.48 7.77
CA LYS A 19 5.16 -5.28 8.58
C LYS A 19 6.63 -4.88 8.78
N VAL A 20 6.89 -3.58 8.81
CA VAL A 20 8.24 -3.03 8.97
C VAL A 20 8.28 -1.94 10.03
N GLY A 21 9.42 -1.87 10.74
CA GLY A 21 9.80 -0.78 11.63
C GLY A 21 8.99 -0.68 12.92
N VAL A 22 9.59 -0.04 13.92
CA VAL A 22 8.88 0.41 15.13
C VAL A 22 8.43 1.85 14.96
N MET A 23 7.23 2.14 15.46
CA MET A 23 6.66 3.48 15.45
C MET A 23 7.47 4.41 16.37
N THR A 24 7.77 5.60 15.85
CA THR A 24 8.58 6.65 16.50
C THR A 24 7.79 7.93 16.74
N SER A 25 6.68 8.16 16.04
CA SER A 25 5.73 9.26 16.32
C SER A 25 4.30 8.92 15.91
N GLY A 26 3.32 9.76 16.31
CA GLY A 26 1.90 9.59 15.97
C GLY A 26 1.16 8.57 16.84
N PHE A 27 1.51 8.50 18.13
CA PHE A 27 0.92 7.60 19.14
C PHE A 27 -0.52 7.93 19.54
N ASP A 28 -1.05 9.04 19.06
CA ASP A 28 -2.43 9.49 19.20
C ASP A 28 -3.33 9.03 18.05
N HIS A 29 -2.75 8.50 16.98
CA HIS A 29 -3.47 7.96 15.83
C HIS A 29 -3.71 6.45 15.94
N ILE A 30 -4.84 5.98 15.42
CA ILE A 30 -5.10 4.55 15.32
C ILE A 30 -4.18 3.91 14.26
N GLY A 31 -3.46 2.86 14.61
CA GLY A 31 -2.63 2.11 13.65
C GLY A 31 -3.46 1.45 12.54
N THR A 32 -2.88 1.35 11.35
CA THR A 32 -3.47 0.56 10.25
C THR A 32 -3.21 -0.93 10.46
N MET A 33 -3.95 -1.79 9.75
CA MET A 33 -3.74 -3.25 9.82
C MET A 33 -2.36 -3.68 9.29
N ILE A 34 -1.74 -2.83 8.47
CA ILE A 34 -0.52 -3.10 7.71
C ILE A 34 0.72 -2.94 8.58
N THR A 35 0.60 -2.23 9.69
CA THR A 35 1.74 -1.90 10.52
C THR A 35 1.66 -2.48 11.91
N TRP A 36 2.80 -2.54 12.60
CA TRP A 36 2.81 -2.76 14.03
C TRP A 36 2.55 -1.44 14.75
N TYR A 37 1.86 -1.56 15.88
CA TYR A 37 1.61 -0.48 16.81
C TYR A 37 2.30 -0.82 18.14
N ASN A 38 3.27 -0.01 18.54
CA ASN A 38 4.04 -0.19 19.77
C ASN A 38 3.90 1.02 20.69
N HIS A 39 4.25 0.83 21.96
CA HIS A 39 4.38 1.94 22.90
C HIS A 39 5.61 2.82 22.56
N PRO A 40 5.61 4.11 22.97
CA PRO A 40 6.71 5.04 22.69
C PRO A 40 8.09 4.55 23.12
N TYR A 41 8.15 3.84 24.25
CA TYR A 41 9.41 3.37 24.84
C TYR A 41 10.14 2.29 24.02
N TYR A 42 9.52 1.73 22.98
CA TYR A 42 10.16 0.69 22.15
C TYR A 42 11.39 1.23 21.44
N ALA A 43 11.30 2.41 20.83
CA ALA A 43 12.44 3.05 20.17
C ALA A 43 13.59 3.28 21.17
N ASP A 44 13.28 3.70 22.40
CA ASP A 44 14.26 3.89 23.46
C ASP A 44 14.97 2.58 23.85
N HIS A 45 14.29 1.43 23.80
CA HIS A 45 14.95 0.15 24.05
C HIS A 45 16.03 -0.17 23.01
N TYR A 46 15.77 0.10 21.72
CA TYR A 46 16.77 -0.10 20.67
C TYR A 46 17.97 0.83 20.86
N HIS A 47 17.74 2.10 21.18
CA HIS A 47 18.81 3.05 21.49
C HIS A 47 19.63 2.64 22.71
N ARG A 48 18.99 2.23 23.81
CA ARG A 48 19.69 1.73 25.02
C ARG A 48 20.48 0.46 24.77
N PHE A 49 20.05 -0.36 23.81
CA PHE A 49 20.79 -1.55 23.38
C PHE A 49 22.00 -1.23 22.48
N GLY A 50 22.17 0.04 22.07
CA GLY A 50 23.28 0.48 21.22
C GLY A 50 22.97 0.44 19.73
N MET A 51 21.71 0.29 19.33
CA MET A 51 21.31 0.33 17.92
C MET A 51 21.03 1.77 17.47
N THR A 52 21.27 2.04 16.18
CA THR A 52 20.99 3.33 15.55
C THR A 52 19.92 3.20 14.47
N LYS A 53 19.22 4.28 14.13
CA LYS A 53 18.26 4.30 13.02
C LYS A 53 18.96 3.87 11.71
N GLU A 54 18.31 2.99 10.96
CA GLU A 54 18.77 2.55 9.62
C GLU A 54 17.88 3.14 8.53
N LYS A 55 16.61 2.72 8.43
CA LYS A 55 15.63 3.29 7.46
C LYS A 55 14.46 3.91 8.20
N GLY A 56 14.06 5.11 7.78
CA GLY A 56 12.81 5.74 8.23
C GLY A 56 11.69 5.60 7.21
N TYR A 57 10.47 5.57 7.70
CA TYR A 57 9.27 5.51 6.88
C TYR A 57 8.26 6.54 7.35
N LEU A 58 7.57 7.13 6.38
CA LEU A 58 6.51 8.11 6.59
C LEU A 58 5.17 7.46 6.26
N GLU A 59 4.20 7.61 7.16
CA GLU A 59 2.80 7.30 6.93
C GLU A 59 2.03 8.62 6.89
N SER A 60 1.23 8.82 5.85
CA SER A 60 0.51 10.07 5.63
C SER A 60 -0.95 9.83 5.31
N LYS A 61 -1.76 10.87 5.42
CA LYS A 61 -3.17 10.85 5.06
C LYS A 61 -3.51 12.08 4.24
N PHE A 62 -4.54 11.99 3.42
CA PHE A 62 -5.11 13.13 2.70
C PHE A 62 -6.62 12.98 2.59
N LEU A 63 -7.31 14.11 2.40
CA LEU A 63 -8.74 14.11 2.13
C LEU A 63 -8.98 13.88 0.65
N LEU A 64 -10.00 13.10 0.31
CA LEU A 64 -10.44 12.93 -1.08
C LEU A 64 -10.79 14.28 -1.72
N SER A 65 -11.35 15.20 -0.93
CA SER A 65 -11.69 16.57 -1.36
C SER A 65 -10.48 17.44 -1.69
N SER A 66 -9.27 17.06 -1.27
CA SER A 66 -8.04 17.77 -1.64
C SER A 66 -7.61 17.45 -3.08
N ILE A 67 -8.20 16.42 -3.70
CA ILE A 67 -7.85 16.00 -5.06
C ILE A 67 -8.64 16.83 -6.07
N ASP A 68 -7.93 17.40 -7.04
CA ASP A 68 -8.52 17.95 -8.25
C ASP A 68 -8.90 16.81 -9.21
N GLY A 69 -10.14 16.31 -9.06
CA GLY A 69 -10.67 15.23 -9.88
C GLY A 69 -10.70 15.52 -11.39
N ASP A 70 -10.98 16.77 -11.76
CA ASP A 70 -11.06 17.18 -13.18
C ASP A 70 -9.68 17.20 -13.83
N LYS A 71 -8.67 17.68 -13.10
CA LYS A 71 -7.25 17.61 -13.53
C LYS A 71 -6.83 16.15 -13.76
N TYR A 72 -7.09 15.25 -12.80
CA TYR A 72 -6.72 13.84 -12.97
C TYR A 72 -7.51 13.16 -14.10
N ASN A 73 -8.78 13.51 -14.28
CA ASN A 73 -9.57 13.00 -15.39
C ASN A 73 -9.01 13.41 -16.74
N ARG A 74 -8.67 14.69 -16.91
CA ARG A 74 -8.06 15.22 -18.13
C ARG A 74 -6.69 14.58 -18.39
N LEU A 75 -5.83 14.48 -17.37
CA LEU A 75 -4.52 13.85 -17.48
C LEU A 75 -4.65 12.38 -17.87
N ALA A 76 -5.55 11.63 -17.22
CA ALA A 76 -5.82 10.24 -17.55
C ALA A 76 -6.25 10.08 -19.01
N HIS A 77 -7.16 10.92 -19.51
CA HIS A 77 -7.61 10.89 -20.90
C HIS A 77 -6.47 11.15 -21.90
N ILE A 78 -5.63 12.17 -21.65
CA ILE A 78 -4.49 12.51 -22.50
C ILE A 78 -3.48 11.36 -22.54
N VAL A 79 -3.11 10.82 -21.37
CA VAL A 79 -2.13 9.73 -21.24
C VAL A 79 -2.66 8.44 -21.87
N ALA A 80 -3.95 8.11 -21.64
CA ALA A 80 -4.61 6.96 -22.23
C ALA A 80 -4.57 7.01 -23.76
N GLY A 81 -4.93 8.15 -24.37
CA GLY A 81 -4.87 8.31 -25.82
C GLY A 81 -3.45 8.28 -26.38
N ARG A 82 -2.51 8.97 -25.73
CA ARG A 82 -1.12 9.09 -26.20
C ARG A 82 -0.38 7.75 -26.19
N PHE A 83 -0.56 6.95 -25.15
CA PHE A 83 0.15 5.69 -24.96
C PHE A 83 -0.74 4.46 -25.20
N LYS A 84 -1.95 4.67 -25.72
CA LYS A 84 -2.96 3.64 -25.97
C LYS A 84 -3.18 2.74 -24.75
N LEU A 85 -3.30 3.36 -23.59
CA LEU A 85 -3.49 2.67 -22.32
C LEU A 85 -4.96 2.59 -21.95
N LYS A 86 -5.34 1.50 -21.29
CA LYS A 86 -6.70 1.26 -20.80
C LYS A 86 -6.69 0.91 -19.33
N THR A 87 -7.57 1.53 -18.56
CA THR A 87 -7.80 1.14 -17.16
C THR A 87 -8.80 -0.01 -17.08
N LEU A 88 -8.44 -1.07 -16.35
CA LEU A 88 -9.34 -2.17 -16.00
C LEU A 88 -9.93 -1.94 -14.60
N ASN A 89 -11.25 -2.13 -14.51
CA ASN A 89 -12.03 -1.99 -13.29
C ASN A 89 -12.83 -3.26 -13.09
N PHE A 90 -12.89 -3.74 -11.84
CA PHE A 90 -13.52 -5.02 -11.51
C PHE A 90 -14.72 -4.81 -10.59
N LYS A 91 -15.80 -5.55 -10.85
CA LYS A 91 -16.98 -5.61 -9.97
C LYS A 91 -17.01 -6.91 -9.19
N LYS A 92 -16.47 -7.99 -9.76
CA LYS A 92 -16.45 -9.33 -9.17
C LYS A 92 -15.04 -9.87 -9.10
N THR A 93 -14.72 -10.61 -8.04
CA THR A 93 -13.41 -11.24 -7.87
C THR A 93 -13.06 -12.16 -9.04
N ALA A 94 -14.04 -12.86 -9.61
CA ALA A 94 -13.84 -13.74 -10.76
C ALA A 94 -13.31 -13.01 -12.01
N GLU A 95 -13.61 -11.72 -12.18
CA GLU A 95 -13.11 -10.91 -13.31
C GLU A 95 -11.62 -10.57 -13.15
N LEU A 96 -11.13 -10.58 -11.91
CA LEU A 96 -9.77 -10.23 -11.53
C LEU A 96 -8.82 -11.44 -11.58
N LEU A 97 -9.32 -12.64 -11.26
CA LEU A 97 -8.52 -13.86 -11.17
C LEU A 97 -7.62 -14.14 -12.39
N PRO A 98 -8.06 -13.92 -13.65
CA PRO A 98 -7.19 -14.14 -14.81
C PRO A 98 -5.95 -13.24 -14.87
N TYR A 99 -5.94 -12.14 -14.12
CA TYR A 99 -4.88 -11.12 -14.13
C TYR A 99 -3.94 -11.20 -12.92
N THR A 100 -4.20 -12.09 -11.94
CA THR A 100 -3.45 -12.09 -10.68
C THR A 100 -1.98 -12.44 -10.87
N ASP A 101 -1.68 -13.40 -11.74
CA ASP A 101 -0.30 -13.81 -12.01
C ASP A 101 0.50 -12.67 -12.66
N ALA A 102 -0.09 -12.02 -13.67
CA ALA A 102 0.51 -10.85 -14.32
C ALA A 102 0.71 -9.67 -13.35
N MET A 103 -0.21 -9.48 -12.40
CA MET A 103 -0.09 -8.46 -11.35
C MET A 103 1.07 -8.77 -10.39
N PHE A 104 1.24 -10.02 -9.97
CA PHE A 104 2.40 -10.41 -9.15
C PHE A 104 3.72 -10.36 -9.93
N ASP A 105 3.73 -10.69 -11.22
CA ASP A 105 4.91 -10.52 -12.07
C ASP A 105 5.29 -9.04 -12.21
N LEU A 106 4.30 -8.17 -12.32
CA LEU A 106 4.52 -6.73 -12.35
C LEU A 106 4.99 -6.20 -10.99
N PHE A 107 4.43 -6.69 -9.87
CA PHE A 107 4.94 -6.41 -8.52
C PHE A 107 6.41 -6.79 -8.41
N ASN A 108 6.78 -8.01 -8.83
CA ASN A 108 8.15 -8.47 -8.76
C ASN A 108 9.11 -7.58 -9.56
N GLN A 109 8.72 -7.14 -10.75
CA GLN A 109 9.53 -6.24 -11.59
C GLN A 109 9.66 -4.83 -10.99
N THR A 110 8.58 -4.30 -10.42
CA THR A 110 8.54 -2.90 -9.95
C THR A 110 9.13 -2.69 -8.57
N TYR A 111 9.18 -3.75 -7.75
CA TYR A 111 9.72 -3.71 -6.38
C TYR A 111 11.14 -4.28 -6.30
N ALA A 112 11.68 -4.83 -7.40
CA ALA A 112 13.01 -5.46 -7.45
C ALA A 112 14.18 -4.58 -6.99
N SER A 113 14.06 -3.26 -7.10
CA SER A 113 15.09 -2.30 -6.69
C SER A 113 15.01 -1.91 -5.21
N LEU A 114 13.95 -2.30 -4.50
CA LEU A 114 13.79 -1.95 -3.10
C LEU A 114 14.71 -2.78 -2.21
N SER A 115 15.17 -2.16 -1.12
CA SER A 115 15.94 -2.87 -0.10
C SER A 115 15.13 -4.03 0.48
N SER A 116 15.79 -5.15 0.71
CA SER A 116 15.18 -6.37 1.27
C SER A 116 14.09 -6.97 0.38
N PHE A 117 14.14 -6.72 -0.94
CA PHE A 117 13.24 -7.35 -1.90
C PHE A 117 13.45 -8.85 -2.02
N VAL A 118 12.37 -9.60 -1.76
CA VAL A 118 12.29 -11.04 -1.98
C VAL A 118 11.25 -11.29 -3.08
N PRO A 119 11.66 -11.84 -4.24
CA PRO A 119 10.72 -12.17 -5.32
C PRO A 119 9.65 -13.17 -4.86
N ILE A 120 8.40 -12.89 -5.21
CA ILE A 120 7.28 -13.79 -4.94
C ILE A 120 7.33 -14.95 -5.94
N SER A 121 7.47 -16.17 -5.43
CA SER A 121 7.47 -17.41 -6.20
C SER A 121 6.06 -17.77 -6.69
N GLN A 122 5.95 -18.65 -7.68
CA GLN A 122 4.65 -19.08 -8.21
C GLN A 122 3.74 -19.70 -7.13
N LYS A 123 4.31 -20.49 -6.21
CA LYS A 123 3.55 -21.09 -5.09
C LYS A 123 3.00 -20.03 -4.15
N GLU A 124 3.77 -18.97 -3.90
CA GLU A 124 3.33 -17.85 -3.07
C GLU A 124 2.25 -17.03 -3.78
N LYS A 125 2.32 -16.83 -5.10
CA LYS A 125 1.25 -16.18 -5.87
C LYS A 125 -0.08 -16.90 -5.72
N GLU A 126 -0.09 -18.23 -5.86
CA GLU A 126 -1.30 -19.05 -5.71
C GLU A 126 -1.87 -18.94 -4.29
N TYR A 127 -1.01 -19.07 -3.28
CA TYR A 127 -1.39 -18.94 -1.88
C TYR A 127 -1.98 -17.56 -1.57
N MET A 128 -1.28 -16.49 -1.97
CA MET A 128 -1.70 -15.12 -1.75
C MET A 128 -2.99 -14.77 -2.50
N THR A 129 -3.14 -15.26 -3.73
CA THR A 129 -4.37 -15.09 -4.51
C THR A 129 -5.55 -15.67 -3.76
N LYS A 130 -5.44 -16.92 -3.30
CA LYS A 130 -6.50 -17.59 -2.54
C LYS A 130 -6.80 -16.89 -1.22
N GLN A 131 -5.77 -16.43 -0.51
CA GLN A 131 -5.91 -15.86 0.84
C GLN A 131 -6.44 -14.42 0.84
N PHE A 132 -5.92 -13.56 -0.05
CA PHE A 132 -6.12 -12.11 0.05
C PHE A 132 -7.04 -11.56 -1.02
N ILE A 133 -6.98 -12.05 -2.26
CA ILE A 133 -7.74 -11.46 -3.37
C ILE A 133 -9.25 -11.62 -3.19
N GLY A 134 -9.71 -12.72 -2.59
CA GLY A 134 -11.12 -12.89 -2.21
C GLY A 134 -11.60 -11.95 -1.11
N PHE A 135 -10.69 -11.45 -0.27
CA PHE A 135 -11.02 -10.56 0.83
C PHE A 135 -11.18 -9.11 0.38
N ILE A 136 -10.44 -8.66 -0.63
CA ILE A 136 -10.45 -7.28 -1.13
C ILE A 136 -11.71 -7.04 -1.97
N ASN A 137 -12.30 -5.85 -1.85
CA ASN A 137 -13.37 -5.43 -2.75
C ASN A 137 -12.77 -5.25 -4.16
N PRO A 138 -13.28 -5.93 -5.20
CA PRO A 138 -12.72 -5.83 -6.56
C PRO A 138 -12.66 -4.39 -7.09
N SER A 139 -13.58 -3.52 -6.65
CA SER A 139 -13.58 -2.10 -7.02
C SER A 139 -12.36 -1.33 -6.51
N TYR A 140 -11.68 -1.83 -5.46
CA TYR A 140 -10.47 -1.25 -4.87
C TYR A 140 -9.17 -1.79 -5.51
N ILE A 141 -9.27 -2.56 -6.60
CA ILE A 141 -8.13 -3.01 -7.38
C ILE A 141 -8.25 -2.42 -8.79
N LYS A 142 -7.19 -1.76 -9.25
CA LYS A 142 -7.13 -1.09 -10.56
C LYS A 142 -5.91 -1.54 -11.32
N PHE A 143 -6.10 -1.92 -12.58
CA PHE A 143 -4.98 -2.20 -13.49
C PHE A 143 -4.99 -1.22 -14.65
N VAL A 144 -3.81 -1.02 -15.24
CA VAL A 144 -3.62 -0.34 -16.51
C VAL A 144 -2.93 -1.32 -17.44
N VAL A 145 -3.49 -1.50 -18.63
CA VAL A 145 -2.94 -2.35 -19.69
C VAL A 145 -2.65 -1.52 -20.94
N ASP A 146 -1.73 -1.98 -21.77
CA ASP A 146 -1.48 -1.41 -23.10
C ASP A 146 -2.40 -2.00 -24.19
N GLU A 147 -2.15 -1.66 -25.45
CA GLU A 147 -2.92 -2.11 -26.61
C GLU A 147 -2.83 -3.62 -26.88
N LEU A 148 -1.87 -4.32 -26.26
CA LEU A 148 -1.67 -5.77 -26.35
C LEU A 148 -2.18 -6.49 -25.09
N ASP A 149 -2.96 -5.82 -24.25
CA ASP A 149 -3.44 -6.29 -22.94
C ASP A 149 -2.31 -6.65 -21.95
N LYS A 150 -1.07 -6.17 -22.18
CA LYS A 150 0.03 -6.33 -21.22
C LYS A 150 -0.19 -5.36 -20.06
N MET A 151 -0.13 -5.87 -18.83
CA MET A 151 -0.24 -5.03 -17.62
C MET A 151 0.98 -4.13 -17.47
N VAL A 152 0.75 -2.82 -17.43
CA VAL A 152 1.80 -1.80 -17.29
C VAL A 152 1.73 -1.06 -15.96
N GLY A 153 0.59 -1.14 -15.27
CA GLY A 153 0.41 -0.56 -13.94
C GLY A 153 -0.65 -1.30 -13.14
N PHE A 154 -0.48 -1.32 -11.83
CA PHE A 154 -1.50 -1.79 -10.90
C PHE A 154 -1.51 -0.94 -9.63
N ALA A 155 -2.66 -0.95 -8.96
CA ALA A 155 -2.76 -0.45 -7.61
C ALA A 155 -3.84 -1.20 -6.82
N ILE A 156 -3.54 -1.43 -5.55
CA ILE A 156 -4.38 -2.14 -4.60
C ILE A 156 -4.59 -1.24 -3.39
N THR A 157 -5.85 -0.98 -3.10
CA THR A 157 -6.27 -0.28 -1.89
C THR A 157 -7.34 -1.10 -1.17
N MET A 158 -7.67 -0.73 0.06
CA MET A 158 -8.74 -1.39 0.82
C MET A 158 -9.42 -0.40 1.76
N PRO A 159 -10.69 -0.64 2.14
CA PRO A 159 -11.27 0.01 3.29
C PRO A 159 -10.43 -0.20 4.57
N SER A 160 -10.43 0.78 5.47
CA SER A 160 -9.70 0.68 6.73
C SER A 160 -10.38 -0.26 7.74
N PHE A 161 -9.71 -1.32 8.15
CA PHE A 161 -10.26 -2.25 9.16
C PHE A 161 -9.96 -1.84 10.61
N SER A 162 -9.20 -0.77 10.85
CA SER A 162 -8.67 -0.46 12.18
C SER A 162 -9.75 -0.31 13.27
N LYS A 163 -10.80 0.48 13.01
CA LYS A 163 -11.92 0.66 13.96
C LYS A 163 -12.72 -0.63 14.16
N ALA A 164 -12.90 -1.42 13.10
CA ALA A 164 -13.62 -2.68 13.19
C ALA A 164 -12.85 -3.73 14.00
N LEU A 165 -11.53 -3.80 13.81
CA LEU A 165 -10.66 -4.69 14.59
C LEU A 165 -10.65 -4.31 16.08
N GLN A 166 -10.63 -3.01 16.42
CA GLN A 166 -10.79 -2.56 17.81
C GLN A 166 -12.13 -2.98 18.42
N LYS A 167 -13.23 -2.82 17.67
CA LYS A 167 -14.56 -3.26 18.12
C LYS A 167 -14.65 -4.77 18.28
N ALA A 168 -14.00 -5.53 17.40
CA ALA A 168 -13.97 -7.00 17.46
C ALA A 168 -13.15 -7.56 18.64
N LYS A 169 -12.23 -6.77 19.23
CA LYS A 169 -11.41 -7.16 20.39
C LYS A 169 -10.74 -8.53 20.22
N GLY A 170 -10.25 -8.84 19.02
CA GLY A 170 -9.57 -10.10 18.70
C GLY A 170 -10.48 -11.32 18.58
N LYS A 171 -11.81 -11.18 18.63
CA LYS A 171 -12.76 -12.29 18.50
C LYS A 171 -13.67 -12.08 17.30
N LEU A 172 -13.84 -13.11 16.47
CA LEU A 172 -14.82 -13.08 15.38
C LEU A 172 -16.25 -13.27 15.90
N PHE A 173 -16.44 -14.14 16.89
CA PHE A 173 -17.74 -14.49 17.42
C PHE A 173 -17.99 -13.88 18.80
N PRO A 174 -19.24 -13.49 19.11
CA PRO A 174 -20.41 -13.57 18.23
C PRO A 174 -20.56 -12.41 17.22
N TRP A 175 -19.91 -11.27 17.40
CA TRP A 175 -20.20 -10.03 16.62
C TRP A 175 -19.01 -9.41 15.87
N GLY A 176 -17.77 -9.90 16.06
CA GLY A 176 -16.59 -9.34 15.41
C GLY A 176 -16.64 -9.42 13.88
N TRP A 177 -17.16 -10.51 13.33
CA TRP A 177 -17.35 -10.68 11.88
C TRP A 177 -18.27 -9.59 11.30
N TRP A 178 -19.31 -9.17 12.04
CA TRP A 178 -20.22 -8.12 11.60
C TRP A 178 -19.52 -6.76 11.49
N HIS A 179 -18.65 -6.41 12.45
CA HIS A 179 -17.84 -5.20 12.38
C HIS A 179 -16.92 -5.19 11.16
N LEU A 180 -16.31 -6.34 10.83
CA LEU A 180 -15.45 -6.46 9.65
C LEU A 180 -16.25 -6.33 8.34
N ILE A 181 -17.41 -6.97 8.23
CA ILE A 181 -18.27 -6.83 7.05
C ILE A 181 -18.73 -5.38 6.88
N GLN A 182 -19.10 -4.70 7.97
CA GLN A 182 -19.46 -3.29 7.91
C GLN A 182 -18.30 -2.41 7.46
N ALA A 183 -17.10 -2.60 8.01
CA ALA A 183 -15.92 -1.88 7.55
C ALA A 183 -15.53 -2.20 6.11
N LYS A 184 -15.85 -3.40 5.60
CA LYS A 184 -15.65 -3.74 4.19
C LYS A 184 -16.63 -3.04 3.26
N LYS A 185 -17.86 -2.77 3.70
CA LYS A 185 -18.93 -2.20 2.85
C LYS A 185 -19.09 -0.69 2.98
N ASN A 186 -18.99 -0.17 4.20
CA ASN A 186 -19.35 1.21 4.54
C ASN A 186 -18.22 1.83 5.35
N ASN A 187 -17.24 2.42 4.65
CA ASN A 187 -16.05 2.96 5.28
C ASN A 187 -15.63 4.29 4.66
N PRO A 188 -15.55 5.37 5.45
CA PRO A 188 -15.04 6.65 4.94
C PRO A 188 -13.52 6.64 4.78
N ASP A 189 -12.81 5.61 5.26
CA ASP A 189 -11.36 5.55 5.27
C ASP A 189 -10.87 4.48 4.28
N ALA A 190 -10.06 4.87 3.29
CA ALA A 190 -9.37 3.96 2.37
C ALA A 190 -7.86 3.94 2.67
N VAL A 191 -7.22 2.79 2.51
CA VAL A 191 -5.80 2.57 2.79
C VAL A 191 -5.11 2.09 1.50
N PHE A 192 -4.05 2.79 1.10
CA PHE A 192 -3.23 2.46 -0.08
C PHE A 192 -2.18 1.42 0.28
N TYR A 193 -2.27 0.22 -0.30
CA TYR A 193 -1.35 -0.88 -0.01
C TYR A 193 -0.19 -0.91 -1.00
N LEU A 194 -0.50 -1.04 -2.28
CA LEU A 194 0.50 -1.26 -3.32
C LEU A 194 0.18 -0.43 -4.55
N ILE A 195 1.21 0.17 -5.13
CA ILE A 195 1.17 0.77 -6.46
C ILE A 195 2.44 0.32 -7.18
N GLY A 196 2.30 -0.19 -8.40
CA GLY A 196 3.42 -0.54 -9.24
C GLY A 196 3.18 -0.08 -10.67
N VAL A 197 4.19 0.52 -11.28
CA VAL A 197 4.19 0.92 -12.69
C VAL A 197 5.48 0.44 -13.31
N LEU A 198 5.38 -0.25 -14.46
CA LEU A 198 6.53 -0.74 -15.21
C LEU A 198 7.57 0.38 -15.40
N PRO A 199 8.87 0.10 -15.24
CA PRO A 199 9.92 1.11 -15.38
C PRO A 199 9.81 1.91 -16.69
N GLU A 200 9.53 1.25 -17.82
CA GLU A 200 9.37 1.92 -19.11
C GLU A 200 8.13 2.82 -19.22
N TYR A 201 7.20 2.74 -18.26
CA TYR A 201 5.99 3.56 -18.14
C TYR A 201 6.06 4.58 -16.99
N GLN A 202 7.12 4.57 -16.19
CA GLN A 202 7.33 5.59 -15.15
C GLN A 202 7.53 6.97 -15.78
N ASN A 203 7.10 8.02 -15.08
CA ASN A 203 7.12 9.42 -15.57
C ASN A 203 6.30 9.68 -16.85
N LYS A 204 5.52 8.71 -17.36
CA LYS A 204 4.59 8.88 -18.49
C LYS A 204 3.16 9.23 -18.08
N GLY A 205 2.91 9.41 -16.78
CA GLY A 205 1.59 9.75 -16.25
C GLY A 205 0.65 8.57 -16.05
N VAL A 206 1.11 7.32 -16.09
CA VAL A 206 0.27 6.12 -15.88
C VAL A 206 -0.46 6.13 -14.53
N THR A 207 0.16 6.69 -13.49
CA THR A 207 -0.48 6.85 -12.18
C THR A 207 -1.73 7.73 -12.22
N ALA A 208 -1.84 8.67 -13.18
CA ALA A 208 -3.05 9.48 -13.34
C ALA A 208 -4.27 8.62 -13.73
N LEU A 209 -4.09 7.57 -14.54
CA LEU A 209 -5.17 6.63 -14.89
C LEU A 209 -5.66 5.85 -13.66
N LEU A 210 -4.73 5.43 -12.80
CA LEU A 210 -5.05 4.73 -11.55
C LEU A 210 -5.79 5.68 -10.60
N PHE A 211 -5.28 6.90 -10.42
CA PHE A 211 -5.88 7.89 -9.52
C PHE A 211 -7.25 8.39 -9.99
N ASP A 212 -7.47 8.65 -11.28
CA ASP A 212 -8.80 8.96 -11.83
C ASP A 212 -9.80 7.83 -11.54
N ALA A 213 -9.38 6.58 -11.74
CA ALA A 213 -10.25 5.42 -11.49
C ALA A 213 -10.56 5.21 -10.00
N PHE A 214 -9.59 5.44 -9.11
CA PHE A 214 -9.86 5.43 -7.67
C PHE A 214 -10.73 6.59 -7.25
N TYR A 215 -10.47 7.80 -7.72
CA TYR A 215 -11.27 8.98 -7.37
C TYR A 215 -12.76 8.75 -7.66
N LYS A 216 -13.09 8.27 -8.86
CA LYS A 216 -14.46 7.89 -9.24
C LYS A 216 -15.05 6.79 -8.36
N THR A 217 -14.24 5.80 -7.99
CA THR A 217 -14.67 4.71 -7.10
C THR A 217 -14.94 5.24 -5.69
N TYR A 218 -14.03 6.03 -5.15
CA TYR A 218 -14.08 6.58 -3.81
C TYR A 218 -15.25 7.55 -3.61
N LEU A 219 -15.56 8.37 -4.62
CA LEU A 219 -16.78 9.18 -4.60
C LEU A 219 -18.04 8.32 -4.49
N LYS A 220 -18.12 7.23 -5.25
CA LYS A 220 -19.28 6.33 -5.23
C LYS A 220 -19.41 5.57 -3.90
N GLU A 221 -18.28 5.16 -3.33
CA GLU A 221 -18.23 4.39 -2.09
C GLU A 221 -18.27 5.27 -0.82
N GLY A 222 -18.30 6.61 -0.97
CA GLY A 222 -18.37 7.55 0.14
C GLY A 222 -17.08 7.66 0.97
N VAL A 223 -15.93 7.40 0.34
CA VAL A 223 -14.62 7.57 0.98
C VAL A 223 -14.33 9.07 1.18
N VAL A 224 -13.82 9.42 2.36
CA VAL A 224 -13.48 10.79 2.77
C VAL A 224 -11.97 10.91 2.98
N THR A 225 -11.36 9.95 3.68
CA THR A 225 -9.93 10.00 4.04
C THR A 225 -9.19 8.85 3.36
N CYS A 226 -8.03 9.16 2.82
CA CYS A 226 -7.11 8.19 2.26
C CYS A 226 -5.84 8.14 3.10
N TYR A 227 -5.42 6.94 3.47
CA TYR A 227 -4.20 6.68 4.22
C TYR A 227 -3.15 6.05 3.30
N ARG A 228 -1.96 6.66 3.29
CA ARG A 228 -0.74 6.11 2.72
C ARG A 228 0.02 5.37 3.80
N THR A 229 0.47 4.19 3.43
CA THR A 229 1.17 3.24 4.28
C THR A 229 2.66 3.55 4.31
N PRO A 230 3.48 2.81 5.09
CA PRO A 230 4.89 3.14 5.23
C PRO A 230 5.62 3.22 3.89
N GLU A 231 6.03 4.42 3.54
CA GLU A 231 6.88 4.70 2.39
C GLU A 231 8.23 5.22 2.90
N LEU A 232 9.33 4.78 2.28
CA LEU A 232 10.68 5.20 2.67
C LEU A 232 10.81 6.73 2.63
N GLU A 233 11.36 7.31 3.69
CA GLU A 233 11.48 8.77 3.85
C GLU A 233 12.43 9.42 2.83
N ASP A 234 13.34 8.65 2.24
CA ASP A 234 14.29 9.08 1.21
C ASP A 234 13.78 8.86 -0.23
N ASN A 235 12.59 8.28 -0.42
CA ASN A 235 12.01 8.05 -1.73
C ASN A 235 11.36 9.32 -2.31
N THR A 236 12.20 10.19 -2.88
CA THR A 236 11.76 11.45 -3.48
C THR A 236 10.76 11.30 -4.64
N ALA A 237 10.83 10.19 -5.38
CA ALA A 237 9.90 9.93 -6.49
C ALA A 237 8.47 9.69 -5.97
N ILE A 238 8.33 8.90 -4.90
CA ILE A 238 7.05 8.70 -4.22
C ILE A 238 6.56 10.01 -3.60
N MET A 239 7.41 10.77 -2.91
CA MET A 239 6.98 12.05 -2.32
C MET A 239 6.40 13.02 -3.36
N LYS A 240 7.02 13.10 -4.55
CA LYS A 240 6.53 13.93 -5.67
C LYS A 240 5.20 13.45 -6.22
N LEU A 241 4.97 12.14 -6.27
CA LEU A 241 3.71 11.57 -6.76
C LEU A 241 2.49 12.08 -5.98
N TRP A 242 2.69 12.32 -4.69
CA TRP A 242 1.61 12.65 -3.76
C TRP A 242 1.49 14.14 -3.45
N VAL A 243 2.40 14.99 -3.94
CA VAL A 243 2.45 16.41 -3.55
C VAL A 243 1.14 17.15 -3.84
N ASP A 244 0.51 16.82 -4.97
CA ASP A 244 -0.75 17.41 -5.43
C ASP A 244 -1.97 16.99 -4.58
N PHE A 245 -1.82 16.01 -3.67
CA PHE A 245 -2.87 15.53 -2.78
C PHE A 245 -2.87 16.24 -1.42
N ASN A 246 -1.90 17.13 -1.19
CA ASN A 246 -1.67 17.80 0.10
C ASN A 246 -1.63 16.83 1.29
N PRO A 247 -0.69 15.85 1.30
CA PRO A 247 -0.64 14.82 2.32
C PRO A 247 -0.10 15.35 3.65
N GLU A 248 -0.74 14.95 4.74
CA GLU A 248 -0.30 15.20 6.12
C GLU A 248 0.38 13.93 6.67
N VAL A 249 1.66 14.04 7.05
CA VAL A 249 2.35 12.96 7.77
C VAL A 249 1.75 12.87 9.18
N HIS A 250 1.24 11.68 9.54
CA HIS A 250 0.57 11.47 10.82
C HIS A 250 1.31 10.43 11.69
N GLN A 251 2.04 9.50 11.08
CA GLN A 251 2.83 8.50 11.79
C GLN A 251 4.21 8.35 11.14
N THR A 252 5.22 8.11 11.96
CA THR A 252 6.56 7.77 11.49
C THR A 252 7.06 6.52 12.20
N ARG A 253 7.95 5.80 11.51
CA ARG A 253 8.57 4.57 12.02
C ARG A 253 9.97 4.39 11.47
N CYS A 254 10.76 3.54 12.10
CA CYS A 254 12.06 3.17 11.55
C CYS A 254 12.49 1.74 11.87
N THR A 255 13.44 1.26 11.07
CA THR A 255 14.30 0.13 11.43
C THR A 255 15.55 0.64 12.16
N PHE A 256 16.16 -0.25 12.92
CA PHE A 256 17.37 -0.04 13.69
C PHE A 256 18.46 -1.01 13.24
N LYS A 257 19.71 -0.57 13.24
CA LYS A 257 20.89 -1.36 12.89
C LYS A 257 21.92 -1.39 14.02
N MET A 258 22.68 -2.48 14.08
CA MET A 258 23.87 -2.62 14.92
C MET A 258 24.93 -3.45 14.19
N ASP A 259 26.18 -2.99 14.20
CA ASP A 259 27.31 -3.72 13.62
C ASP A 259 27.69 -4.94 14.52
N ILE A 260 28.13 -6.05 13.91
CA ILE A 260 28.35 -7.35 14.60
C ILE A 260 29.82 -7.77 14.60
#